data_AF-Q0BUV9-F1
#
_entry.id   AF-Q0BUV9-F1
#
_cell.length_a   1.000
_cell.length_b   1.000
_cell.length_c   1.000
_cell.angle_alpha   90.00
_cell.angle_beta   90.00
_cell.angle_gamma   90.00
#
_symmetry.space_group_name_H-M   'P 1'
#
loop_
_entity.id
_entity.type
_entity.pdbx_description
1 polymer ?
#
loop_
_entity_poly.entity_id
_entity_poly.type
_entity_poly.pdbx_seq_one_letter_code
_entity_poly.pdbx_strand_id
1 'polypeptide(L)'
;MTWRDVRRRAALLLLITILCGCAAEDFSRLHPHTEAEEHAYTRLFPYYVDICATSQIKKKPGFGASDRGGVGGHMGFFLRGACADRDAHYPVLHLCRPGEEDGVGIGMDAHFSSAKWSAARGRSFFFHGGMSPDETLTPARYTQILQQARQNGVLDGISFHDDRFDEKPAAVSEEDWKYQLTAGTDFALGMGRGSYCARVPVSQKDMLQIIDFMNAQNAPYRSGKEVFRWSVFTDNCGHLAHNALSAAEYWPEWPIDRPMLLAIFDFPVPKNEYVNVMMRSQSLPLEDVAALYRDDDIRAMLLSENRLPPGPGVLSVFEPPQARNQVYDVDNLMLLFYDEAIIGRYRHRFQDIQSEPRFYDLHANILWWHDRYAQLIASRHPAEWWLQRLTLTPAGRADFRIFYDRYYEYLDRQLDWTTQALHQLGN
;
A
#
# COMPACT_ATOMS: atom_id res chain seq x y z
N MET A 1 33.86 -27.24 0.89
CA MET A 1 32.86 -26.55 1.73
C MET A 1 33.09 -26.96 3.17
N THR A 2 33.46 -26.04 4.07
CA THR A 2 33.93 -26.41 5.40
C THR A 2 32.77 -26.57 6.39
N TRP A 3 32.91 -27.46 7.37
CA TRP A 3 31.92 -27.66 8.45
C TRP A 3 31.59 -26.38 9.24
N ARG A 4 32.49 -25.39 9.23
CA ARG A 4 32.27 -24.07 9.83
C ARG A 4 31.32 -23.19 9.01
N ASP A 5 31.33 -23.31 7.68
CA ASP A 5 30.41 -22.57 6.80
C ASP A 5 28.98 -23.11 6.91
N VAL A 6 28.82 -24.42 7.07
CA VAL A 6 27.52 -25.07 7.29
C VAL A 6 26.92 -24.65 8.63
N ARG A 7 27.73 -24.60 9.71
CA ARG A 7 27.25 -24.16 11.04
C ARG A 7 26.91 -22.67 11.08
N ARG A 8 27.65 -21.81 10.39
CA ARG A 8 27.33 -20.37 10.30
C ARG A 8 26.05 -20.11 9.50
N ARG A 9 25.85 -20.81 8.38
CA ARG A 9 24.61 -20.73 7.60
C ARG A 9 23.41 -21.30 8.37
N ALA A 10 23.60 -22.41 9.09
CA ALA A 10 22.56 -22.99 9.93
C ALA A 10 22.18 -22.09 11.11
N ALA A 11 23.15 -21.45 11.77
CA ALA A 11 22.89 -20.52 12.87
C ALA A 11 22.17 -19.24 12.38
N LEU A 12 22.53 -18.71 11.20
CA LEU A 12 21.86 -17.57 10.58
C LEU A 12 20.42 -17.91 10.19
N LEU A 13 20.21 -19.08 9.58
CA LEU A 13 18.86 -19.60 9.26
C LEU A 13 18.03 -19.82 10.53
N LEU A 14 18.64 -20.33 11.61
CA LEU A 14 17.96 -20.55 12.88
C LEU A 14 17.54 -19.22 13.53
N LEU A 15 18.39 -18.19 13.48
CA LEU A 15 18.08 -16.85 14.00
C LEU A 15 16.94 -16.19 13.20
N ILE A 16 16.96 -16.33 11.87
CA ILE A 16 15.89 -15.86 10.99
C ILE A 16 14.58 -16.60 11.27
N THR A 17 14.61 -17.91 11.54
CA THR A 17 13.40 -18.65 11.94
C THR A 17 12.85 -18.29 13.32
N ILE A 18 13.69 -17.80 14.24
CA ILE A 18 13.24 -17.34 15.58
C ILE A 18 12.62 -15.92 15.50
N LEU A 19 12.99 -15.12 14.49
CA LEU A 19 12.48 -13.76 14.26
C LEU A 19 11.15 -13.72 13.49
N CYS A 20 10.67 -14.85 12.97
CA CYS A 20 9.55 -14.90 12.04
C CYS A 20 8.34 -15.63 12.65
N GLY A 21 7.32 -14.86 13.07
CA GLY A 21 6.00 -15.42 13.36
C GLY A 21 5.29 -15.82 12.06
N CYS A 22 5.51 -17.05 11.60
CA CYS A 22 4.78 -17.63 10.46
C CYS A 22 3.42 -18.14 10.92
N ALA A 23 2.34 -17.49 10.51
CA ALA A 23 0.97 -17.99 10.70
C ALA A 23 0.26 -18.12 9.35
N ALA A 24 -0.64 -19.10 9.25
CA ALA A 24 -1.65 -19.08 8.21
C ALA A 24 -2.59 -17.90 8.48
N GLU A 25 -2.80 -17.07 7.48
CA GLU A 25 -3.68 -15.92 7.60
C GLU A 25 -5.11 -16.30 7.24
N ASP A 26 -6.04 -15.70 7.96
CA ASP A 26 -7.47 -15.89 7.72
C ASP A 26 -8.03 -14.62 7.08
N PHE A 27 -8.06 -14.63 5.74
CA PHE A 27 -8.63 -13.55 4.94
C PHE A 27 -10.17 -13.58 4.90
N SER A 28 -10.82 -14.52 5.59
CA SER A 28 -12.27 -14.66 5.62
C SER A 28 -12.94 -14.02 6.84
N ARG A 29 -12.15 -13.57 7.83
CA ARG A 29 -12.66 -13.04 9.10
C ARG A 29 -13.37 -11.71 9.01
N LEU A 30 -13.23 -11.01 7.89
CA LEU A 30 -13.70 -9.63 7.73
C LEU A 30 -14.54 -9.53 6.48
N HIS A 31 -15.62 -8.76 6.58
CA HIS A 31 -16.56 -8.61 5.49
C HIS A 31 -15.90 -7.78 4.39
N PRO A 32 -15.85 -8.29 3.14
CA PRO A 32 -15.40 -7.48 2.01
C PRO A 32 -16.34 -6.28 1.86
N HIS A 33 -15.79 -5.12 1.50
CA HIS A 33 -16.60 -3.93 1.26
C HIS A 33 -17.59 -4.20 0.13
N THR A 34 -18.84 -3.88 0.39
CA THR A 34 -19.91 -3.86 -0.60
C THR A 34 -19.69 -2.72 -1.59
N GLU A 35 -20.28 -2.84 -2.78
CA GLU A 35 -20.27 -1.74 -3.76
C GLU A 35 -20.87 -0.45 -3.16
N ALA A 36 -21.89 -0.56 -2.30
CA ALA A 36 -22.49 0.60 -1.66
C ALA A 36 -21.51 1.33 -0.73
N GLU A 37 -20.70 0.60 0.04
CA GLU A 37 -19.65 1.16 0.90
C GLU A 37 -18.53 1.79 0.07
N GLU A 38 -18.13 1.17 -1.04
CA GLU A 38 -17.16 1.76 -1.98
C GLU A 38 -17.69 3.08 -2.58
N HIS A 39 -18.96 3.10 -2.98
CA HIS A 39 -19.60 4.33 -3.49
C HIS A 39 -19.71 5.41 -2.40
N ALA A 40 -20.00 5.04 -1.15
CA ALA A 40 -20.03 5.98 -0.04
C ALA A 40 -18.65 6.57 0.23
N TYR A 41 -17.63 5.71 0.25
CA TYR A 41 -16.23 6.12 0.44
C TYR A 41 -15.78 7.09 -0.66
N THR A 42 -15.96 6.72 -1.92
CA THR A 42 -15.47 7.49 -3.08
C THR A 42 -16.16 8.85 -3.25
N ARG A 43 -17.39 9.02 -2.73
CA ARG A 43 -18.04 10.34 -2.66
C ARG A 43 -17.33 11.30 -1.71
N LEU A 44 -16.83 10.80 -0.58
CA LEU A 44 -16.13 11.61 0.41
C LEU A 44 -14.65 11.79 0.06
N PHE A 45 -14.03 10.76 -0.52
CA PHE A 45 -12.60 10.70 -0.83
C PHE A 45 -12.39 10.30 -2.30
N PRO A 46 -12.45 11.26 -3.24
CA PRO A 46 -12.34 10.97 -4.67
C PRO A 46 -10.92 10.52 -5.09
N TYR A 47 -9.89 10.87 -4.30
CA TYR A 47 -8.52 10.44 -4.50
C TYR A 47 -8.06 9.63 -3.29
N TYR A 48 -7.56 8.42 -3.53
CA TYR A 48 -7.02 7.59 -2.47
C TYR A 48 -5.98 6.61 -3.02
N VAL A 49 -5.17 6.08 -2.10
CA VAL A 49 -4.20 5.01 -2.37
C VAL A 49 -4.54 3.81 -1.51
N ASP A 50 -4.64 2.62 -2.10
CA ASP A 50 -4.61 1.37 -1.34
C ASP A 50 -3.19 0.82 -1.36
N ILE A 51 -2.56 0.68 -0.19
CA ILE A 51 -1.29 -0.02 -0.03
C ILE A 51 -1.57 -1.43 0.47
N CYS A 52 -1.39 -2.44 -0.39
CA CYS A 52 -1.85 -3.80 -0.14
C CYS A 52 -0.71 -4.77 0.12
N ALA A 53 -0.65 -5.27 1.36
CA ALA A 53 0.14 -6.43 1.71
C ALA A 53 -0.58 -7.70 1.28
N THR A 54 -0.03 -8.40 0.29
CA THR A 54 -0.61 -9.62 -0.28
C THR A 54 0.14 -10.85 0.19
N SER A 55 -0.58 -11.95 0.42
CA SER A 55 -0.03 -13.23 0.87
C SER A 55 0.98 -13.83 -0.11
N GLN A 56 1.62 -14.94 0.27
CA GLN A 56 2.26 -15.84 -0.68
C GLN A 56 1.31 -16.25 -1.83
N ILE A 57 1.88 -16.70 -2.95
CA ILE A 57 1.13 -17.30 -4.06
C ILE A 57 1.58 -18.74 -4.26
N LYS A 58 0.64 -19.64 -4.52
CA LYS A 58 0.91 -21.06 -4.79
C LYS A 58 0.11 -21.48 -6.02
N LYS A 59 0.72 -21.51 -7.20
CA LYS A 59 0.04 -22.11 -8.35
C LYS A 59 0.01 -23.64 -8.22
N LYS A 60 -1.13 -24.24 -8.54
CA LYS A 60 -1.28 -25.70 -8.57
C LYS A 60 -0.42 -26.27 -9.71
N PRO A 61 0.21 -27.43 -9.51
CA PRO A 61 1.03 -28.04 -10.56
C PRO A 61 0.17 -28.47 -11.76
N GLY A 62 0.79 -28.54 -12.94
CA GLY A 62 0.16 -29.07 -14.15
C GLY A 62 -0.59 -28.06 -15.02
N PHE A 63 -0.55 -26.76 -14.70
CA PHE A 63 -1.15 -25.72 -15.53
C PHE A 63 -0.39 -24.38 -15.46
N GLY A 64 0.06 -23.90 -16.62
CA GLY A 64 0.78 -22.64 -16.80
C GLY A 64 2.18 -22.59 -16.14
N ALA A 65 2.75 -21.38 -16.03
CA ALA A 65 4.03 -21.16 -15.34
C ALA A 65 3.98 -21.58 -13.86
N SER A 66 5.02 -22.28 -13.37
CA SER A 66 5.07 -22.81 -12.01
C SER A 66 5.44 -21.73 -10.98
N ASP A 67 4.55 -20.75 -10.77
CA ASP A 67 4.81 -19.68 -9.82
C ASP A 67 4.54 -20.07 -8.37
N ARG A 68 5.57 -19.89 -7.53
CA ARG A 68 5.50 -20.01 -6.08
C ARG A 68 6.20 -18.82 -5.45
N GLY A 69 5.41 -17.91 -4.88
CA GLY A 69 5.93 -16.77 -4.14
C GLY A 69 6.31 -17.16 -2.72
N GLY A 70 7.30 -16.46 -2.17
CA GLY A 70 7.74 -16.68 -0.79
C GLY A 70 6.72 -16.23 0.26
N VAL A 71 6.89 -16.71 1.49
CA VAL A 71 6.06 -16.37 2.66
C VAL A 71 6.12 -14.90 3.07
N GLY A 72 7.10 -14.14 2.56
CA GLY A 72 7.19 -12.69 2.73
C GLY A 72 6.06 -11.92 2.04
N GLY A 73 5.32 -12.57 1.14
CA GLY A 73 4.22 -11.95 0.41
C GLY A 73 4.69 -11.05 -0.73
N HIS A 74 3.83 -10.14 -1.14
CA HIS A 74 4.09 -9.13 -2.16
C HIS A 74 3.31 -7.84 -1.84
N MET A 75 3.70 -6.70 -2.39
CA MET A 75 2.96 -5.44 -2.26
C MET A 75 2.39 -5.05 -3.61
N GLY A 76 1.06 -4.96 -3.68
CA GLY A 76 0.37 -4.25 -4.74
C GLY A 76 -0.13 -2.91 -4.21
N PHE A 77 -0.35 -1.94 -5.08
CA PHE A 77 -1.05 -0.72 -4.68
C PHE A 77 -1.99 -0.23 -5.76
N PHE A 78 -3.11 0.34 -5.34
CA PHE A 78 -4.11 0.89 -6.25
C PHE A 78 -4.23 2.40 -6.03
N LEU A 79 -4.20 3.15 -7.12
CA LEU A 79 -4.26 4.61 -7.12
C LEU A 79 -5.59 5.05 -7.73
N ARG A 80 -6.53 5.53 -6.91
CA ARG A 80 -7.77 6.14 -7.41
C ARG A 80 -7.53 7.60 -7.80
N GLY A 81 -7.96 7.99 -9.00
CA GLY A 81 -7.68 9.30 -9.60
C GLY A 81 -6.40 9.36 -10.43
N ALA A 82 -5.63 8.27 -10.51
CA ALA A 82 -4.55 8.10 -11.47
C ALA A 82 -4.93 7.05 -12.53
N CYS A 83 -4.59 7.33 -13.77
CA CYS A 83 -4.93 6.52 -14.94
C CYS A 83 -3.67 6.18 -15.73
N ALA A 84 -3.64 4.99 -16.34
CA ALA A 84 -2.57 4.62 -17.25
C ALA A 84 -2.76 5.29 -18.63
N ASP A 85 -1.70 5.85 -19.19
CA ASP A 85 -1.69 6.41 -20.54
C ASP A 85 -1.58 5.29 -21.59
N ARG A 86 -2.68 5.06 -22.31
CA ARG A 86 -2.77 4.00 -23.33
C ARG A 86 -1.93 4.30 -24.57
N ASP A 87 -1.78 5.57 -24.89
CA ASP A 87 -1.10 5.98 -26.13
C ASP A 87 0.42 5.94 -25.96
N ALA A 88 0.90 5.87 -24.72
CA ALA A 88 2.32 5.77 -24.40
C ALA A 88 2.94 4.41 -24.75
N HIS A 89 2.13 3.35 -24.91
CA HIS A 89 2.57 1.96 -25.09
C HIS A 89 3.66 1.51 -24.10
N TYR A 90 3.60 2.06 -22.89
CA TYR A 90 4.53 1.86 -21.79
C TYR A 90 3.85 2.31 -20.48
N PRO A 91 4.14 1.71 -19.32
CA PRO A 91 3.58 2.11 -18.03
C PRO A 91 3.94 3.56 -17.66
N VAL A 92 3.00 4.47 -17.95
CA VAL A 92 3.02 5.91 -17.62
C VAL A 92 1.65 6.27 -17.04
N LEU A 93 1.65 7.08 -15.98
CA LEU A 93 0.44 7.55 -15.32
C LEU A 93 0.16 9.02 -15.65
N HIS A 94 -1.12 9.37 -15.65
CA HIS A 94 -1.64 10.74 -15.64
C HIS A 94 -2.82 10.83 -14.69
N LEU A 95 -3.23 12.06 -14.33
CA LEU A 95 -4.45 12.25 -13.55
C LEU A 95 -5.66 11.84 -14.40
N CYS A 96 -6.56 11.02 -13.87
CA CYS A 96 -7.72 10.54 -14.62
C CYS A 96 -8.55 11.67 -15.21
N ARG A 97 -8.92 11.51 -16.48
CA ARG A 97 -9.81 12.44 -17.19
C ARG A 97 -11.28 12.04 -16.98
N PRO A 98 -12.25 12.97 -17.13
CA PRO A 98 -13.66 12.61 -17.08
C PRO A 98 -14.01 11.48 -18.07
N GLY A 99 -14.62 10.42 -17.56
CA GLY A 99 -15.02 9.24 -18.34
C GLY A 99 -13.95 8.15 -18.49
N GLU A 100 -12.74 8.36 -17.98
CA GLU A 100 -11.75 7.28 -17.82
C GLU A 100 -12.10 6.38 -16.62
N GLU A 101 -11.57 5.15 -16.63
CA GLU A 101 -11.64 4.28 -15.45
C GLU A 101 -10.86 4.93 -14.32
N ASP A 102 -11.55 5.32 -13.25
CA ASP A 102 -10.99 6.09 -12.14
C ASP A 102 -10.09 5.24 -11.24
N GLY A 103 -8.94 4.84 -11.78
CA GLY A 103 -7.85 4.27 -11.03
C GLY A 103 -7.04 3.20 -11.76
N VAL A 104 -5.86 2.96 -11.19
CA VAL A 104 -4.86 2.05 -11.73
C VAL A 104 -4.23 1.24 -10.60
N GLY A 105 -4.16 -0.06 -10.79
CA GLY A 105 -3.37 -0.97 -9.96
C GLY A 105 -1.93 -1.02 -10.45
N ILE A 106 -0.99 -1.07 -9.52
CA ILE A 106 0.43 -1.09 -9.78
C ILE A 106 1.04 -2.35 -9.20
N GLY A 107 1.80 -3.06 -10.05
CA GLY A 107 2.59 -4.22 -9.69
C GLY A 107 4.08 -4.00 -10.00
N MET A 108 4.96 -4.50 -9.14
CA MET A 108 6.42 -4.46 -9.32
C MET A 108 6.99 -5.87 -9.20
N ASP A 109 7.46 -6.43 -10.30
CA ASP A 109 7.94 -7.81 -10.33
C ASP A 109 9.45 -7.89 -10.60
N ALA A 110 10.11 -8.86 -9.96
CA ALA A 110 11.50 -9.24 -10.22
C ALA A 110 11.73 -9.87 -11.61
N HIS A 111 10.66 -10.11 -12.36
CA HIS A 111 10.71 -10.55 -13.74
C HIS A 111 11.04 -9.42 -14.72
N PHE A 112 10.69 -8.17 -14.40
CA PHE A 112 10.82 -7.04 -15.32
C PHE A 112 12.28 -6.62 -15.50
N SER A 113 12.65 -6.23 -16.72
CA SER A 113 13.99 -5.73 -17.05
C SER A 113 13.97 -4.32 -17.64
N SER A 114 12.89 -3.93 -18.34
CA SER A 114 12.76 -2.61 -18.98
C SER A 114 11.73 -1.68 -18.31
N ALA A 115 11.19 -2.08 -17.16
CA ALA A 115 10.34 -1.25 -16.31
C ALA A 115 10.50 -1.69 -14.85
N LYS A 116 10.26 -0.79 -13.90
CA LYS A 116 10.20 -1.09 -12.47
C LYS A 116 8.81 -1.55 -12.06
N TRP A 117 7.77 -1.03 -12.72
CA TRP A 117 6.38 -1.38 -12.42
C TRP A 117 5.51 -1.44 -13.66
N SER A 118 4.40 -2.18 -13.55
CA SER A 118 3.35 -2.36 -14.54
C SER A 118 2.02 -1.75 -14.07
N ALA A 119 1.08 -1.52 -14.99
CA ALA A 119 -0.20 -0.88 -14.71
C ALA A 119 -1.40 -1.74 -15.14
N ALA A 120 -2.27 -2.07 -14.19
CA ALA A 120 -3.54 -2.74 -14.42
C ALA A 120 -4.70 -1.74 -14.25
N ARG A 121 -5.42 -1.48 -15.34
CA ARG A 121 -6.51 -0.50 -15.34
C ARG A 121 -7.74 -1.04 -14.61
N GLY A 122 -8.33 -0.20 -13.75
CA GLY A 122 -9.56 -0.50 -13.04
C GLY A 122 -9.37 -1.40 -11.80
N ARG A 123 -10.05 -1.01 -10.71
CA ARG A 123 -10.00 -1.71 -9.41
C ARG A 123 -10.37 -3.18 -9.52
N SER A 124 -11.54 -3.46 -10.11
CA SER A 124 -12.08 -4.84 -10.21
C SER A 124 -11.14 -5.77 -10.99
N PHE A 125 -10.50 -5.26 -12.04
CA PHE A 125 -9.55 -6.06 -12.80
C PHE A 125 -8.24 -6.26 -12.03
N PHE A 126 -7.70 -5.22 -11.39
CA PHE A 126 -6.48 -5.32 -10.59
C PHE A 126 -6.63 -6.30 -9.42
N PHE A 127 -7.72 -6.24 -8.66
CA PHE A 127 -7.92 -7.13 -7.51
C PHE A 127 -8.50 -8.48 -7.89
N HIS A 128 -9.43 -8.57 -8.85
CA HIS A 128 -10.19 -9.82 -9.09
C HIS A 128 -10.14 -10.33 -10.53
N GLY A 129 -9.43 -9.65 -11.43
CA GLY A 129 -9.42 -10.01 -12.86
C GLY A 129 -10.80 -9.89 -13.51
N GLY A 130 -11.69 -9.07 -12.94
CA GLY A 130 -13.09 -8.95 -13.39
C GLY A 130 -13.95 -10.17 -13.06
N MET A 131 -13.54 -10.99 -12.09
CA MET A 131 -14.35 -12.09 -11.57
C MET A 131 -15.35 -11.60 -10.50
N SER A 132 -16.49 -12.28 -10.39
CA SER A 132 -17.38 -12.10 -9.24
C SER A 132 -16.90 -12.94 -8.04
N PRO A 133 -17.24 -12.55 -6.79
CA PRO A 133 -16.80 -13.26 -5.59
C PRO A 133 -17.19 -14.74 -5.59
N ASP A 134 -18.34 -15.08 -6.17
CA ASP A 134 -18.80 -16.45 -6.26
C ASP A 134 -18.18 -17.22 -7.42
N GLU A 135 -17.62 -16.59 -8.45
CA GLU A 135 -17.16 -17.31 -9.66
C GLU A 135 -16.11 -18.41 -9.36
N THR A 136 -16.01 -19.45 -10.20
CA THR A 136 -14.91 -20.43 -10.08
C THR A 136 -13.77 -20.04 -11.00
N LEU A 137 -12.56 -19.91 -10.46
CA LEU A 137 -11.35 -19.73 -11.28
C LEU A 137 -10.96 -21.09 -11.91
N THR A 138 -11.46 -21.32 -13.12
CA THR A 138 -11.11 -22.47 -13.97
C THR A 138 -9.92 -22.12 -14.88
N PRO A 139 -9.21 -23.12 -15.46
CA PRO A 139 -8.17 -22.88 -16.46
C PRO A 139 -8.62 -22.06 -17.68
N ALA A 140 -9.85 -22.28 -18.14
CA ALA A 140 -10.43 -21.52 -19.24
C ALA A 140 -10.66 -20.05 -18.84
N ARG A 141 -11.20 -19.81 -17.64
CA ARG A 141 -11.41 -18.46 -17.12
C ARG A 141 -10.09 -17.72 -16.90
N TYR A 142 -9.09 -18.40 -16.34
CA TYR A 142 -7.74 -17.86 -16.22
C TYR A 142 -7.17 -17.39 -17.57
N THR A 143 -7.30 -18.21 -18.62
CA THR A 143 -6.85 -17.84 -19.97
C THR A 143 -7.58 -16.61 -20.52
N GLN A 144 -8.88 -16.48 -20.25
CA GLN A 144 -9.64 -15.27 -20.61
C GLN A 144 -9.13 -14.02 -19.87
N ILE A 145 -8.80 -14.15 -18.58
CA ILE A 145 -8.24 -13.05 -17.78
C ILE A 145 -6.87 -12.63 -18.34
N LEU A 146 -6.01 -13.58 -18.75
CA LEU A 146 -4.74 -13.24 -19.41
C LEU A 146 -4.97 -12.50 -20.73
N GLN A 147 -5.94 -12.95 -21.53
CA GLN A 147 -6.29 -12.26 -22.78
C GLN A 147 -6.80 -10.85 -22.52
N GLN A 148 -7.60 -10.65 -21.46
CA GLN A 148 -8.07 -9.33 -21.05
C GLN A 148 -6.91 -8.45 -20.56
N ALA A 149 -5.96 -8.99 -19.78
CA ALA A 149 -4.75 -8.28 -19.37
C ALA A 149 -3.95 -7.80 -20.59
N ARG A 150 -3.86 -8.65 -21.62
CA ARG A 150 -3.21 -8.32 -22.88
C ARG A 150 -3.93 -7.23 -23.67
N GLN A 151 -5.25 -7.31 -23.78
CA GLN A 151 -6.06 -6.27 -24.41
C GLN A 151 -5.98 -4.92 -23.68
N ASN A 152 -5.80 -4.97 -22.36
CA ASN A 152 -5.64 -3.80 -21.51
C ASN A 152 -4.21 -3.23 -21.52
N GLY A 153 -3.26 -3.91 -22.17
CA GLY A 153 -1.88 -3.45 -22.30
C GLY A 153 -1.09 -3.49 -20.99
N VAL A 154 -1.42 -4.38 -20.05
CA VAL A 154 -0.81 -4.41 -18.71
C VAL A 154 0.72 -4.51 -18.74
N LEU A 155 1.26 -5.20 -19.75
CA LEU A 155 2.70 -5.42 -19.95
C LEU A 155 3.25 -4.72 -21.20
N ASP A 156 2.51 -3.76 -21.77
CA ASP A 156 2.95 -3.02 -22.96
C ASP A 156 4.28 -2.31 -22.68
N GLY A 157 5.27 -2.53 -23.56
CA GLY A 157 6.61 -1.95 -23.42
C GLY A 157 7.48 -2.56 -22.32
N ILE A 158 7.01 -3.62 -21.65
CA ILE A 158 7.76 -4.32 -20.58
C ILE A 158 8.43 -5.59 -21.14
N SER A 159 9.76 -5.57 -21.08
CA SER A 159 10.64 -6.71 -21.31
C SER A 159 10.94 -7.40 -19.98
N PHE A 160 11.17 -8.70 -20.05
CA PHE A 160 11.54 -9.52 -18.89
C PHE A 160 13.03 -9.84 -18.97
N HIS A 161 13.62 -10.30 -17.86
CA HIS A 161 14.95 -10.88 -17.91
C HIS A 161 14.93 -12.22 -18.67
N ASP A 162 16.00 -12.51 -19.42
CA ASP A 162 16.09 -13.67 -20.30
C ASP A 162 15.92 -15.01 -19.54
N ASP A 163 16.43 -15.09 -18.31
CA ASP A 163 16.34 -16.28 -17.45
C ASP A 163 14.89 -16.67 -17.09
N ARG A 164 13.94 -15.75 -17.25
CA ARG A 164 12.51 -16.02 -17.01
C ARG A 164 11.87 -16.89 -18.08
N PHE A 165 12.55 -17.09 -19.20
CA PHE A 165 12.08 -17.91 -20.31
C PHE A 165 12.68 -19.32 -20.34
N ASP A 166 13.62 -19.63 -19.43
CA ASP A 166 14.31 -20.93 -19.38
C ASP A 166 13.33 -22.11 -19.16
N GLU A 167 12.27 -21.90 -18.40
CA GLU A 167 11.23 -22.90 -18.11
C GLU A 167 10.02 -22.82 -19.06
N LYS A 168 10.05 -21.91 -20.05
CA LYS A 168 8.92 -21.70 -20.95
C LYS A 168 8.74 -22.90 -21.88
N PRO A 169 7.54 -23.51 -21.94
CA PRO A 169 7.26 -24.55 -22.92
C PRO A 169 7.42 -24.05 -24.35
N ALA A 170 7.96 -24.89 -25.25
CA ALA A 170 8.21 -24.52 -26.65
C ALA A 170 6.93 -24.09 -27.40
N ALA A 171 5.76 -24.62 -27.02
CA ALA A 171 4.47 -24.30 -27.62
C ALA A 171 3.88 -22.95 -27.13
N VAL A 172 4.48 -22.30 -26.13
CA VAL A 172 4.00 -21.03 -25.57
C VAL A 172 4.89 -19.89 -26.07
N SER A 173 4.27 -18.83 -26.57
CA SER A 173 5.01 -17.62 -26.99
C SER A 173 5.63 -16.92 -25.78
N GLU A 174 6.73 -16.19 -25.96
CA GLU A 174 7.31 -15.39 -24.87
C GLU A 174 6.31 -14.40 -24.29
N GLU A 175 5.51 -13.78 -25.16
CA GLU A 175 4.50 -12.81 -24.73
C GLU A 175 3.42 -13.45 -23.85
N ASP A 176 2.85 -14.59 -24.26
CA ASP A 176 1.85 -15.28 -23.44
C ASP A 176 2.46 -15.81 -22.13
N TRP A 177 3.75 -16.15 -22.14
CA TRP A 177 4.47 -16.58 -20.95
C TRP A 177 4.63 -15.45 -19.93
N LYS A 178 4.92 -14.23 -20.37
CA LYS A 178 4.99 -13.05 -19.47
C LYS A 178 3.70 -12.90 -18.67
N TYR A 179 2.55 -12.94 -19.33
CA TYR A 179 1.25 -12.83 -18.66
C TYR A 179 1.00 -13.97 -17.67
N GLN A 180 1.47 -15.19 -17.96
CA GLN A 180 1.35 -16.32 -17.04
C GLN A 180 2.17 -16.14 -15.76
N LEU A 181 3.35 -15.52 -15.85
CA LEU A 181 4.27 -15.26 -14.74
C LEU A 181 3.79 -14.15 -13.80
N THR A 182 3.06 -13.15 -14.33
CA THR A 182 2.64 -11.96 -13.57
C THR A 182 1.23 -12.07 -12.99
N ALA A 183 0.40 -12.97 -13.52
CA ALA A 183 -0.98 -13.13 -13.10
C ALA A 183 -1.08 -13.57 -11.63
N GLY A 184 -1.84 -12.82 -10.83
CA GLY A 184 -1.93 -13.01 -9.38
C GLY A 184 -0.79 -12.33 -8.60
N THR A 185 0.12 -11.60 -9.27
CA THR A 185 1.18 -10.80 -8.63
C THR A 185 1.06 -9.32 -9.01
N ASP A 186 0.95 -8.99 -10.30
CA ASP A 186 0.86 -7.60 -10.77
C ASP A 186 -0.55 -7.17 -11.20
N PHE A 187 -1.40 -8.14 -11.50
CA PHE A 187 -2.80 -7.94 -11.82
C PHE A 187 -3.62 -9.16 -11.39
N ALA A 188 -4.92 -8.95 -11.22
CA ALA A 188 -5.86 -9.96 -10.75
C ALA A 188 -5.35 -10.69 -9.48
N LEU A 189 -4.90 -9.92 -8.49
CA LEU A 189 -4.22 -10.40 -7.26
C LEU A 189 -4.98 -11.52 -6.55
N GLY A 190 -6.29 -11.32 -6.41
CA GLY A 190 -7.26 -12.22 -5.79
C GLY A 190 -7.36 -13.59 -6.45
N MET A 191 -6.85 -13.78 -7.67
CA MET A 191 -6.79 -15.12 -8.26
C MET A 191 -5.92 -16.07 -7.43
N GLY A 192 -4.89 -15.59 -6.74
CA GLY A 192 -3.95 -16.45 -6.02
C GLY A 192 -3.54 -15.95 -4.63
N ARG A 193 -3.96 -14.74 -4.23
CA ARG A 193 -3.54 -14.10 -2.99
C ARG A 193 -4.72 -13.49 -2.24
N GLY A 194 -4.63 -13.49 -0.91
CA GLY A 194 -5.42 -12.59 -0.07
C GLY A 194 -4.63 -11.31 0.21
N SER A 195 -5.33 -10.19 0.40
CA SER A 195 -4.70 -8.88 0.61
C SER A 195 -5.26 -8.14 1.82
N TYR A 196 -4.35 -7.51 2.56
CA TYR A 196 -4.64 -6.48 3.56
C TYR A 196 -4.23 -5.13 2.99
N CYS A 197 -5.19 -4.26 2.73
CA CYS A 197 -4.97 -2.96 2.11
C CYS A 197 -5.19 -1.84 3.11
N ALA A 198 -4.21 -0.96 3.25
CA ALA A 198 -4.39 0.31 3.95
C ALA A 198 -4.85 1.33 2.90
N ARG A 199 -6.12 1.70 2.95
CA ARG A 199 -6.71 2.73 2.12
C ARG A 199 -6.49 4.09 2.74
N VAL A 200 -5.79 4.97 2.03
CA VAL A 200 -5.37 6.29 2.50
C VAL A 200 -5.97 7.35 1.59
N PRO A 201 -6.87 8.21 2.08
CA PRO A 201 -7.29 9.39 1.35
C PRO A 201 -6.09 10.30 1.08
N VAL A 202 -6.03 10.85 -0.12
CA VAL A 202 -5.03 11.85 -0.49
C VAL A 202 -5.71 13.01 -1.20
N SER A 203 -5.05 14.17 -1.28
CA SER A 203 -5.55 15.26 -2.12
C SER A 203 -5.22 15.01 -3.59
N GLN A 204 -5.85 15.78 -4.49
CA GLN A 204 -5.48 15.77 -5.91
C GLN A 204 -4.01 16.17 -6.11
N LYS A 205 -3.49 17.11 -5.30
CA LYS A 205 -2.09 17.54 -5.33
C LYS A 205 -1.16 16.39 -4.98
N ASP A 206 -1.47 15.67 -3.91
CA ASP A 206 -0.70 14.51 -3.45
C ASP A 206 -0.69 13.41 -4.51
N MET A 207 -1.85 13.15 -5.15
CA MET A 207 -1.95 12.19 -6.26
C MET A 207 -1.06 12.58 -7.44
N LEU A 208 -0.95 13.87 -7.77
CA LEU A 208 -0.02 14.34 -8.81
C LEU A 208 1.45 14.09 -8.42
N GLN A 209 1.82 14.33 -7.16
CA GLN A 209 3.17 14.04 -6.67
C GLN A 209 3.49 12.54 -6.73
N ILE A 210 2.51 11.69 -6.38
CA ILE A 210 2.61 10.23 -6.52
C ILE A 210 2.80 9.86 -7.99
N ILE A 211 1.99 10.40 -8.91
CA ILE A 211 2.10 10.16 -10.36
C ILE A 211 3.49 10.54 -10.88
N ASP A 212 3.99 11.73 -10.52
CA ASP A 212 5.31 12.20 -10.95
C ASP A 212 6.42 11.29 -10.45
N PHE A 213 6.37 10.87 -9.17
CA PHE A 213 7.28 9.89 -8.60
C PHE A 213 7.23 8.57 -9.37
N MET A 214 6.04 8.01 -9.58
CA MET A 214 5.84 6.74 -10.28
C MET A 214 6.42 6.79 -11.70
N ASN A 215 6.13 7.85 -12.45
CA ASN A 215 6.67 8.05 -13.79
C ASN A 215 8.19 8.18 -13.79
N ALA A 216 8.77 8.90 -12.83
CA ALA A 216 10.21 9.05 -12.69
C ALA A 216 10.90 7.70 -12.41
N GLN A 217 10.28 6.82 -11.60
CA GLN A 217 10.81 5.48 -11.31
C GLN A 217 10.91 4.60 -12.57
N ASN A 218 10.05 4.80 -13.56
CA ASN A 218 10.02 4.01 -14.79
C ASN A 218 10.84 4.64 -15.94
N ALA A 219 11.20 5.92 -15.85
CA ALA A 219 11.84 6.68 -16.92
C ALA A 219 13.24 6.18 -17.35
N PRO A 220 14.16 5.80 -16.43
CA PRO A 220 15.49 5.30 -16.82
C PRO A 220 15.41 4.06 -17.71
N TYR A 221 14.53 3.13 -17.37
CA TYR A 221 14.34 1.86 -18.07
C TYR A 221 13.64 2.03 -19.42
N ARG A 222 12.64 2.92 -19.51
CA ARG A 222 11.97 3.29 -20.77
C ARG A 222 12.96 3.75 -21.84
N SER A 223 13.96 4.52 -21.43
CA SER A 223 14.98 5.06 -22.32
C SER A 223 16.07 4.07 -22.71
N GLY A 224 16.06 2.85 -22.14
CA GLY A 224 17.10 1.84 -22.31
C GLY A 224 18.43 2.20 -21.65
N LYS A 225 18.48 3.23 -20.80
CA LYS A 225 19.70 3.65 -20.08
C LYS A 225 20.09 2.66 -18.99
N GLU A 226 19.10 2.00 -18.40
CA GLU A 226 19.27 1.07 -17.29
C GLU A 226 18.45 -0.20 -17.51
N VAL A 227 18.85 -1.26 -16.82
CA VAL A 227 18.10 -2.51 -16.72
C VAL A 227 17.64 -2.63 -15.28
N PHE A 228 16.33 -2.75 -15.08
CA PHE A 228 15.77 -2.90 -13.74
C PHE A 228 16.28 -4.22 -13.12
N ARG A 229 16.68 -4.17 -11.85
CA ARG A 229 17.12 -5.33 -11.08
C ARG A 229 16.51 -5.27 -9.71
N TRP A 230 15.46 -6.06 -9.51
CA TRP A 230 14.78 -6.17 -8.24
C TRP A 230 15.69 -6.74 -7.15
N SER A 231 15.56 -6.22 -5.94
CA SER A 231 16.29 -6.68 -4.76
C SER A 231 15.40 -6.68 -3.53
N VAL A 232 15.27 -7.86 -2.89
CA VAL A 232 14.48 -8.04 -1.66
C VAL A 232 14.78 -6.96 -0.62
N PHE A 233 16.05 -6.56 -0.48
CA PHE A 233 16.50 -5.72 0.64
C PHE A 233 16.69 -4.26 0.26
N THR A 234 16.92 -3.96 -1.01
CA THR A 234 17.34 -2.61 -1.42
C THR A 234 16.38 -1.97 -2.40
N ASP A 235 15.72 -2.72 -3.28
CA ASP A 235 14.73 -2.15 -4.20
C ASP A 235 13.63 -3.16 -4.51
N ASN A 236 12.61 -3.17 -3.64
CA ASN A 236 11.48 -4.10 -3.68
C ASN A 236 10.14 -3.36 -3.76
N CYS A 237 9.06 -4.12 -3.92
CA CYS A 237 7.69 -3.60 -3.96
C CYS A 237 7.28 -2.78 -2.71
N GLY A 238 7.83 -3.08 -1.54
CA GLY A 238 7.64 -2.29 -0.33
C GLY A 238 8.30 -0.91 -0.41
N HIS A 239 9.51 -0.80 -0.97
CA HIS A 239 10.17 0.49 -1.17
C HIS A 239 9.39 1.36 -2.15
N LEU A 240 8.92 0.78 -3.26
CA LEU A 240 8.15 1.52 -4.25
C LEU A 240 6.85 2.09 -3.64
N ALA A 241 6.11 1.26 -2.92
CA ALA A 241 4.86 1.67 -2.28
C ALA A 241 5.09 2.69 -1.14
N HIS A 242 6.13 2.48 -0.34
CA HIS A 242 6.53 3.43 0.71
C HIS A 242 6.88 4.79 0.10
N ASN A 243 7.77 4.81 -0.88
CA ASN A 243 8.26 6.05 -1.47
C ASN A 243 7.20 6.75 -2.32
N ALA A 244 6.19 6.04 -2.83
CA ALA A 244 5.01 6.66 -3.43
C ALA A 244 4.27 7.55 -2.41
N LEU A 245 3.98 7.05 -1.21
CA LEU A 245 3.38 7.88 -0.15
C LEU A 245 4.36 8.93 0.39
N SER A 246 5.67 8.66 0.38
CA SER A 246 6.68 9.67 0.73
C SER A 246 6.67 10.86 -0.22
N ALA A 247 6.42 10.64 -1.51
CA ALA A 247 6.28 11.72 -2.50
C ALA A 247 5.10 12.67 -2.19
N ALA A 248 4.08 12.18 -1.48
CA ALA A 248 2.97 12.96 -0.94
C ALA A 248 3.24 13.49 0.50
N GLU A 249 4.50 13.49 0.91
CA GLU A 249 4.99 13.93 2.23
C GLU A 249 4.35 13.17 3.40
N TYR A 250 3.85 11.97 3.15
CA TYR A 250 3.21 11.17 4.19
C TYR A 250 4.22 10.73 5.27
N TRP A 251 5.45 10.43 4.84
CA TRP A 251 6.61 10.09 5.66
C TRP A 251 7.92 10.37 4.90
N PRO A 252 9.07 10.34 5.60
CA PRO A 252 10.39 10.39 4.95
C PRO A 252 10.60 9.23 3.97
N GLU A 253 11.47 9.44 2.98
CA GLU A 253 11.80 8.44 1.98
C GLU A 253 12.55 7.25 2.60
N TRP A 254 12.22 6.04 2.15
CA TRP A 254 13.02 4.85 2.43
C TRP A 254 14.11 4.69 1.37
N PRO A 255 15.40 4.72 1.73
CA PRO A 255 16.47 4.70 0.76
C PRO A 255 16.67 3.32 0.13
N ILE A 256 16.93 3.30 -1.19
CA ILE A 256 16.99 2.08 -2.01
C ILE A 256 18.42 1.59 -2.36
N ASP A 257 19.46 2.30 -1.95
CA ASP A 257 20.88 1.97 -2.26
C ASP A 257 21.73 1.77 -1.01
N ARG A 258 21.13 1.25 0.07
CA ARG A 258 21.86 1.01 1.32
C ARG A 258 22.83 -0.17 1.20
N PRO A 259 23.99 -0.13 1.88
CA PRO A 259 24.86 -1.31 2.02
C PRO A 259 24.09 -2.50 2.58
N MET A 260 24.25 -3.67 1.95
CA MET A 260 23.50 -4.91 2.25
C MET A 260 23.46 -5.27 3.75
N LEU A 261 24.56 -5.05 4.49
CA LEU A 261 24.64 -5.35 5.92
C LEU A 261 23.68 -4.51 6.78
N LEU A 262 23.28 -3.33 6.32
CA LEU A 262 22.27 -2.50 6.97
C LEU A 262 20.87 -2.85 6.45
N ALA A 263 20.74 -3.04 5.14
CA ALA A 263 19.47 -3.31 4.48
C ALA A 263 18.76 -4.59 4.98
N ILE A 264 19.51 -5.65 5.33
CA ILE A 264 18.94 -6.91 5.85
C ILE A 264 18.16 -6.71 7.16
N PHE A 265 18.53 -5.72 7.97
CA PHE A 265 17.88 -5.45 9.25
C PHE A 265 16.82 -4.35 9.17
N ASP A 266 16.75 -3.62 8.06
CA ASP A 266 15.92 -2.42 7.91
C ASP A 266 15.46 -2.25 6.46
N PHE A 267 14.46 -3.06 6.08
CA PHE A 267 13.78 -3.01 4.79
C PHE A 267 12.25 -3.10 4.97
N PRO A 268 11.46 -2.48 4.07
CA PRO A 268 10.01 -2.50 4.15
C PRO A 268 9.49 -3.91 3.79
N VAL A 269 8.82 -4.53 4.77
CA VAL A 269 8.17 -5.83 4.64
C VAL A 269 6.68 -5.59 4.43
N PRO A 270 6.02 -6.24 3.44
CA PRO A 270 4.64 -5.95 3.07
C PRO A 270 3.66 -5.78 4.24
N LYS A 271 3.58 -6.79 5.13
CA LYS A 271 2.64 -6.77 6.25
C LYS A 271 2.99 -5.72 7.31
N ASN A 272 4.28 -5.50 7.56
CA ASN A 272 4.73 -4.44 8.47
C ASN A 272 4.35 -3.07 7.91
N GLU A 273 4.53 -2.89 6.60
CA GLU A 273 4.24 -1.63 5.92
C GLU A 273 2.76 -1.28 5.97
N TYR A 274 1.88 -2.26 5.69
CA TYR A 274 0.45 -2.11 5.91
C TYR A 274 0.12 -1.62 7.33
N VAL A 275 0.70 -2.25 8.38
CA VAL A 275 0.49 -1.81 9.77
C VAL A 275 1.06 -0.41 10.00
N ASN A 276 2.23 -0.09 9.44
CA ASN A 276 2.84 1.23 9.58
C ASN A 276 1.97 2.33 8.97
N VAL A 277 1.42 2.12 7.78
CA VAL A 277 0.45 3.04 7.16
C VAL A 277 -0.72 3.25 8.12
N MET A 278 -1.42 2.17 8.49
CA MET A 278 -2.63 2.22 9.32
C MET A 278 -2.39 2.93 10.65
N MET A 279 -1.27 2.65 11.31
CA MET A 279 -0.95 3.27 12.59
C MET A 279 -0.53 4.72 12.44
N ARG A 280 0.30 5.07 11.44
CA ARG A 280 0.74 6.45 11.23
C ARG A 280 -0.44 7.37 10.90
N SER A 281 -1.41 6.85 10.15
CA SER A 281 -2.65 7.54 9.79
C SER A 281 -3.56 7.91 10.96
N GLN A 282 -3.34 7.31 12.13
CA GLN A 282 -4.30 7.42 13.23
C GLN A 282 -3.67 7.76 14.59
N SER A 283 -2.34 7.77 14.69
CA SER A 283 -1.65 7.74 16.00
C SER A 283 -0.82 8.99 16.32
N LEU A 284 -1.07 10.15 15.71
CA LEU A 284 -0.43 11.38 16.23
C LEU A 284 -1.06 11.78 17.58
N PRO A 285 -0.24 12.26 18.52
CA PRO A 285 -0.70 12.76 19.81
C PRO A 285 -1.31 14.16 19.64
N LEU A 286 -2.49 14.23 19.02
CA LEU A 286 -3.19 15.50 18.79
C LEU A 286 -3.49 16.26 20.08
N GLU A 287 -3.59 15.55 21.20
CA GLU A 287 -3.72 16.14 22.53
C GLU A 287 -2.46 16.89 23.02
N ASP A 288 -1.27 16.60 22.47
CA ASP A 288 -0.01 17.24 22.84
C ASP A 288 0.44 18.25 21.77
N VAL A 289 -0.18 19.43 21.81
CA VAL A 289 0.12 20.56 20.91
C VAL A 289 1.60 20.95 20.95
N ALA A 290 2.26 20.76 22.09
CA ALA A 290 3.69 21.03 22.25
C ALA A 290 4.58 19.99 21.56
N ALA A 291 4.20 18.71 21.59
CA ALA A 291 4.88 17.68 20.80
C ALA A 291 4.72 17.95 19.31
N LEU A 292 3.51 18.26 18.84
CA LEU A 292 3.27 18.59 17.43
C LEU A 292 4.08 19.80 16.96
N TYR A 293 4.17 20.86 17.79
CA TYR A 293 4.98 22.05 17.44
C TYR A 293 6.48 21.74 17.36
N ARG A 294 6.99 20.83 18.19
CA ARG A 294 8.42 20.47 18.22
C ARG A 294 8.84 19.56 17.06
N ASP A 295 7.87 18.92 16.41
CA ASP A 295 8.09 18.15 15.19
C ASP A 295 8.13 19.12 14.00
N ASP A 296 9.31 19.28 13.41
CA ASP A 296 9.54 20.26 12.35
C ASP A 296 8.73 19.95 11.09
N ASP A 297 8.54 18.66 10.76
CA ASP A 297 7.80 18.23 9.58
C ASP A 297 6.29 18.48 9.76
N ILE A 298 5.76 18.11 10.93
CA ILE A 298 4.36 18.38 11.29
C ILE A 298 4.09 19.88 11.36
N ARG A 299 4.99 20.65 11.98
CA ARG A 299 4.87 22.11 12.06
C ARG A 299 4.89 22.73 10.67
N ALA A 300 5.82 22.34 9.82
CA ALA A 300 5.89 22.83 8.45
C ALA A 300 4.61 22.53 7.67
N MET A 301 4.17 21.26 7.67
CA MET A 301 2.97 20.80 6.96
C MET A 301 1.71 21.54 7.39
N LEU A 302 1.51 21.75 8.69
CA LEU A 302 0.36 22.51 9.17
C LEU A 302 0.43 23.99 8.77
N LEU A 303 1.61 24.61 8.82
CA LEU A 303 1.77 26.03 8.53
C LEU A 303 1.67 26.36 7.03
N SER A 304 2.21 25.50 6.16
CA SER A 304 2.23 25.73 4.71
C SER A 304 0.98 25.17 4.02
N GLU A 305 0.45 24.05 4.48
CA GLU A 305 -0.59 23.29 3.78
C GLU A 305 -1.87 23.12 4.58
N ASN A 306 -1.87 23.58 5.84
CA ASN A 306 -3.05 23.59 6.69
C ASN A 306 -3.67 22.20 6.87
N ARG A 307 -2.80 21.17 6.94
CA ARG A 307 -3.14 19.75 7.12
C ARG A 307 -2.24 19.08 8.16
N LEU A 308 -2.67 17.93 8.67
CA LEU A 308 -1.86 17.00 9.44
C LEU A 308 -1.93 15.61 8.78
N PRO A 309 -0.91 14.74 8.94
CA PRO A 309 -0.91 13.42 8.30
C PRO A 309 -2.08 12.50 8.71
N PRO A 310 -2.51 12.47 9.99
CA PRO A 310 -3.70 11.73 10.39
C PRO A 310 -4.98 12.48 10.05
N GLY A 311 -5.97 11.71 9.62
CA GLY A 311 -7.28 12.24 9.37
C GLY A 311 -8.32 11.15 9.15
N PRO A 312 -9.59 11.55 9.03
CA PRO A 312 -10.68 10.65 8.68
C PRO A 312 -10.46 9.98 7.33
N GLY A 313 -11.05 8.79 7.17
CA GLY A 313 -11.10 8.06 5.92
C GLY A 313 -10.00 7.02 5.71
N VAL A 314 -9.04 6.89 6.62
CA VAL A 314 -8.09 5.78 6.53
C VAL A 314 -8.74 4.50 7.01
N LEU A 315 -8.86 3.53 6.10
CA LEU A 315 -9.53 2.25 6.34
C LEU A 315 -8.61 1.08 5.98
N SER A 316 -8.74 0.00 6.74
CA SER A 316 -8.27 -1.32 6.38
C SER A 316 -9.32 -2.00 5.52
N VAL A 317 -8.91 -2.36 4.31
CA VAL A 317 -9.71 -3.07 3.32
C VAL A 317 -9.15 -4.48 3.14
N PHE A 318 -10.04 -5.45 2.99
CA PHE A 318 -9.70 -6.87 2.85
C PHE A 318 -10.15 -7.36 1.50
N GLU A 319 -9.21 -7.92 0.74
CA GLU A 319 -9.50 -8.52 -0.56
C GLU A 319 -9.19 -10.04 -0.45
N PRO A 320 -10.21 -10.89 -0.26
CA PRO A 320 -9.99 -12.32 -0.12
C PRO A 320 -9.54 -12.93 -1.45
N PRO A 321 -8.80 -14.05 -1.42
CA PRO A 321 -8.55 -14.81 -2.64
C PRO A 321 -9.86 -15.42 -3.17
N GLN A 322 -9.90 -15.72 -4.47
CA GLN A 322 -11.02 -16.41 -5.10
C GLN A 322 -11.21 -17.78 -4.44
N ALA A 323 -12.32 -17.94 -3.70
CA ALA A 323 -12.54 -19.11 -2.86
C ALA A 323 -12.63 -20.41 -3.69
N ARG A 324 -13.34 -20.37 -4.83
CA ARG A 324 -13.48 -21.52 -5.73
C ARG A 324 -12.35 -21.50 -6.76
N ASN A 325 -11.24 -22.17 -6.45
CA ASN A 325 -10.01 -22.04 -7.23
C ASN A 325 -9.45 -23.36 -7.76
N GLN A 326 -9.35 -23.50 -9.08
CA GLN A 326 -8.72 -24.66 -9.73
C GLN A 326 -7.28 -24.39 -10.18
N VAL A 327 -6.82 -23.15 -10.15
CA VAL A 327 -5.51 -22.72 -10.67
C VAL A 327 -4.49 -22.50 -9.57
N TYR A 328 -4.92 -21.91 -8.44
CA TYR A 328 -4.08 -21.62 -7.28
C TYR A 328 -4.56 -22.41 -6.06
N ASP A 329 -3.61 -22.73 -5.19
CA ASP A 329 -3.86 -23.22 -3.84
C ASP A 329 -3.97 -22.01 -2.91
N VAL A 330 -5.22 -21.68 -2.59
CA VAL A 330 -5.58 -20.55 -1.72
C VAL A 330 -5.81 -21.00 -0.28
N ASP A 331 -5.58 -22.27 0.02
CA ASP A 331 -5.65 -22.81 1.36
C ASP A 331 -4.33 -22.53 2.09
N ASN A 332 -4.43 -22.10 3.36
CA ASN A 332 -3.29 -21.82 4.22
C ASN A 332 -2.27 -20.86 3.56
N LEU A 333 -2.77 -19.76 3.00
CA LEU A 333 -1.93 -18.65 2.55
C LEU A 333 -1.22 -18.03 3.76
N MET A 334 0.06 -17.74 3.60
CA MET A 334 0.92 -17.19 4.63
C MET A 334 1.30 -15.77 4.25
N LEU A 335 1.40 -14.91 5.26
CA LEU A 335 1.95 -13.57 5.13
C LEU A 335 2.73 -13.22 6.39
N LEU A 336 4.03 -13.04 6.23
CA LEU A 336 4.97 -12.90 7.32
C LEU A 336 5.00 -11.47 7.91
N PHE A 337 5.08 -11.38 9.23
CA PHE A 337 5.62 -10.19 9.92
C PHE A 337 7.12 -10.35 10.07
N TYR A 338 7.86 -9.28 9.80
CA TYR A 338 9.24 -9.17 10.23
C TYR A 338 9.27 -8.44 11.57
N ASP A 339 9.01 -9.17 12.65
CA ASP A 339 8.99 -8.59 14.00
C ASP A 339 10.42 -8.54 14.56
N GLU A 340 10.74 -7.50 15.35
CA GLU A 340 11.86 -7.58 16.30
C GLU A 340 11.54 -8.72 17.28
N ALA A 341 12.42 -9.71 17.44
CA ALA A 341 12.23 -10.97 18.19
C ALA A 341 11.71 -10.85 19.64
N ILE A 342 11.62 -9.63 20.19
CA ILE A 342 11.42 -9.40 21.62
C ILE A 342 10.10 -8.66 21.93
N ILE A 343 9.48 -7.92 20.99
CA ILE A 343 8.42 -6.95 21.36
C ILE A 343 7.06 -7.20 20.64
N GLY A 344 7.00 -7.98 19.55
CA GLY A 344 5.71 -8.38 18.94
C GLY A 344 4.74 -7.23 18.61
N ARG A 345 5.28 -6.02 18.39
CA ARG A 345 4.48 -4.78 18.28
C ARG A 345 3.57 -4.81 17.07
N TYR A 346 4.03 -5.38 15.96
CA TYR A 346 3.24 -5.47 14.74
C TYR A 346 2.06 -6.42 14.89
N ARG A 347 2.23 -7.54 15.58
CA ARG A 347 1.14 -8.49 15.83
C ARG A 347 0.01 -7.87 16.65
N HIS A 348 0.34 -7.15 17.73
CA HIS A 348 -0.67 -6.47 18.55
C HIS A 348 -1.40 -5.39 17.76
N ARG A 349 -0.65 -4.49 17.11
CA ARG A 349 -1.23 -3.42 16.28
C ARG A 349 -2.12 -3.96 15.18
N PHE A 350 -1.70 -5.05 14.54
CA PHE A 350 -2.52 -5.72 13.55
C PHE A 350 -3.83 -6.22 14.16
N GLN A 351 -3.80 -6.86 15.34
CA GLN A 351 -5.02 -7.29 16.03
C GLN A 351 -5.93 -6.11 16.39
N ASP A 352 -5.38 -4.98 16.83
CA ASP A 352 -6.14 -3.75 17.09
C ASP A 352 -6.84 -3.28 15.80
N ILE A 353 -6.10 -3.21 14.69
CA ILE A 353 -6.64 -2.84 13.37
C ILE A 353 -7.79 -3.78 12.95
N GLN A 354 -7.67 -5.08 13.23
CA GLN A 354 -8.71 -6.05 12.89
C GLN A 354 -9.93 -6.06 13.81
N SER A 355 -9.86 -5.44 14.99
CA SER A 355 -10.87 -5.61 16.04
C SER A 355 -11.67 -4.34 16.34
N GLU A 356 -11.15 -3.16 16.00
CA GLU A 356 -11.87 -1.92 16.24
C GLU A 356 -12.60 -1.42 14.98
N PRO A 357 -13.94 -1.22 15.02
CA PRO A 357 -14.72 -0.77 13.87
C PRO A 357 -14.20 0.46 13.16
N ARG A 358 -13.58 1.41 13.88
CA ARG A 358 -12.99 2.61 13.29
C ARG A 358 -11.93 2.34 12.22
N PHE A 359 -11.38 1.13 12.16
CA PHE A 359 -10.40 0.78 11.14
C PHE A 359 -11.02 0.21 9.86
N TYR A 360 -12.24 -0.31 9.86
CA TYR A 360 -12.80 -0.98 8.67
C TYR A 360 -14.23 -0.53 8.32
N ASP A 361 -14.91 0.19 9.22
CA ASP A 361 -16.21 0.80 8.97
C ASP A 361 -16.05 2.31 8.78
N LEU A 362 -16.47 2.82 7.62
CA LEU A 362 -16.34 4.23 7.27
C LEU A 362 -17.08 5.12 8.26
N HIS A 363 -18.33 4.79 8.61
CA HIS A 363 -19.12 5.62 9.52
C HIS A 363 -18.49 5.68 10.92
N ALA A 364 -18.07 4.55 11.47
CA ALA A 364 -17.36 4.47 12.74
C ALA A 364 -16.03 5.23 12.72
N ASN A 365 -15.30 5.20 11.60
CA ASN A 365 -14.07 5.97 11.42
C ASN A 365 -14.34 7.48 11.48
N ILE A 366 -15.31 7.97 10.69
CA ILE A 366 -15.65 9.41 10.68
C ILE A 366 -16.17 9.84 12.05
N LEU A 367 -17.02 9.04 12.69
CA LEU A 367 -17.57 9.34 14.02
C LEU A 367 -16.48 9.42 15.08
N TRP A 368 -15.53 8.48 15.07
CA TRP A 368 -14.40 8.51 16.00
C TRP A 368 -13.57 9.79 15.83
N TRP A 369 -13.30 10.19 14.59
CA TRP A 369 -12.57 11.42 14.30
C TRP A 369 -13.35 12.68 14.70
N HIS A 370 -14.65 12.73 14.40
CA HIS A 370 -15.55 13.79 14.85
C HIS A 370 -15.46 14.00 16.36
N ASP A 371 -15.66 12.93 17.13
CA ASP A 371 -15.66 13.00 18.59
C ASP A 371 -14.28 13.38 19.14
N ARG A 372 -13.20 12.90 18.51
CA ARG A 372 -11.83 13.28 18.84
C ARG A 372 -11.58 14.76 18.62
N TYR A 373 -11.98 15.32 17.47
CA TYR A 373 -11.83 16.75 17.21
C TYR A 373 -12.65 17.62 18.16
N ALA A 374 -13.91 17.23 18.42
CA ALA A 374 -14.77 17.91 19.39
C ALA A 374 -14.14 17.92 20.80
N GLN A 375 -13.56 16.81 21.24
CA GLN A 375 -12.87 16.70 22.53
C GLN A 375 -11.61 17.60 22.60
N LEU A 376 -10.81 17.64 21.53
CA LEU A 376 -9.61 18.49 21.46
C LEU A 376 -9.95 19.99 21.50
N ILE A 377 -11.02 20.39 20.84
CA ILE A 377 -11.54 21.77 20.89
C ILE A 377 -12.08 22.08 22.29
N ALA A 378 -12.88 21.19 22.88
CA ALA A 378 -13.46 21.38 24.21
C ALA A 378 -12.39 21.45 25.32
N SER A 379 -11.25 20.78 25.12
CA SER A 379 -10.10 20.78 26.04
C SER A 379 -9.06 21.88 25.76
N ARG A 380 -9.37 22.83 24.86
CA ARG A 380 -8.46 23.94 24.50
C ARG A 380 -8.03 24.76 25.71
N HIS A 381 -6.72 24.83 25.93
CA HIS A 381 -6.09 25.78 26.84
C HIS A 381 -5.55 26.99 26.08
N PRO A 382 -5.63 28.23 26.60
CA PRO A 382 -5.05 29.41 25.94
C PRO A 382 -3.57 29.21 25.58
N ALA A 383 -3.09 29.83 24.50
CA ALA A 383 -1.70 29.69 24.04
C ALA A 383 -0.69 30.01 25.16
N GLU A 384 -0.98 31.00 26.01
CA GLU A 384 -0.19 31.38 27.17
C GLU A 384 0.02 30.24 28.18
N TRP A 385 -0.95 29.34 28.33
CA TRP A 385 -0.84 28.17 29.20
C TRP A 385 0.27 27.23 28.71
N TRP A 386 0.37 27.02 27.40
CA TRP A 386 1.44 26.23 26.78
C TRP A 386 2.78 26.96 26.82
N LEU A 387 2.80 28.25 26.51
CA LEU A 387 4.03 29.08 26.52
C LEU A 387 4.71 29.16 27.90
N GLN A 388 3.97 28.99 29.00
CA GLN A 388 4.53 28.89 30.35
C GLN A 388 5.24 27.55 30.61
N ARG A 389 4.90 26.50 29.86
CA ARG A 389 5.43 25.14 29.97
C ARG A 389 6.53 24.86 28.95
N LEU A 390 6.66 25.71 27.93
CA LEU A 390 7.66 25.60 26.88
C LEU A 390 8.80 26.58 27.10
N THR A 391 10.03 26.06 27.04
CA THR A 391 11.24 26.87 27.06
C THR A 391 11.56 27.33 25.63
N LEU A 392 10.96 28.46 25.22
CA LEU A 392 11.13 29.04 23.89
C LEU A 392 11.76 30.45 23.95
N THR A 393 12.54 30.80 22.93
CA THR A 393 13.04 32.17 22.70
C THR A 393 11.87 33.11 22.35
N PRO A 394 12.05 34.45 22.42
CA PRO A 394 10.99 35.38 22.02
C PRO A 394 10.46 35.13 20.59
N ALA A 395 11.34 34.80 19.65
CA ALA A 395 10.96 34.43 18.28
C ALA A 395 10.15 33.12 18.27
N GLY A 396 10.60 32.09 18.99
CA GLY A 396 9.88 30.81 19.09
C GLY A 396 8.51 30.96 19.78
N ARG A 397 8.35 31.91 20.70
CA ARG A 397 7.03 32.21 21.29
C ARG A 397 6.06 32.82 20.29
N ALA A 398 6.55 33.67 19.38
CA ALA A 398 5.72 34.24 18.31
C ALA A 398 5.33 33.17 17.29
N ASP A 399 6.29 32.34 16.87
CA ASP A 399 6.06 31.21 15.96
C ASP A 399 5.05 30.19 16.53
N PHE A 400 5.20 29.83 17.81
CA PHE A 400 4.25 28.95 18.50
C PHE A 400 2.82 29.49 18.48
N ARG A 401 2.61 30.80 18.63
CA ARG A 401 1.25 31.38 18.57
C ARG A 401 0.64 31.19 17.19
N ILE A 402 1.40 31.42 16.13
CA ILE A 402 0.95 31.22 14.75
C ILE A 402 0.58 29.75 14.53
N PHE A 403 1.45 28.82 14.92
CA PHE A 403 1.18 27.39 14.86
C PHE A 403 -0.08 27.01 15.65
N TYR A 404 -0.20 27.51 16.88
CA TYR A 404 -1.32 27.22 17.77
C TYR A 404 -2.65 27.69 17.18
N ASP A 405 -2.69 28.89 16.61
CA ASP A 405 -3.90 29.40 15.95
C ASP A 405 -4.27 28.55 14.72
N ARG A 406 -3.28 28.22 13.89
CA ARG A 406 -3.47 27.32 12.73
C ARG A 406 -3.94 25.92 13.13
N TYR A 407 -3.44 25.40 14.24
CA TYR A 407 -3.84 24.10 14.78
C TYR A 407 -5.31 24.07 15.15
N TYR A 408 -5.79 25.06 15.90
CA TYR A 408 -7.22 25.10 16.25
C TYR A 408 -8.12 25.46 15.08
N GLU A 409 -7.67 26.32 14.15
CA GLU A 409 -8.38 26.53 12.88
C GLU A 409 -8.49 25.22 12.07
N TYR A 410 -7.46 24.37 12.09
CA TYR A 410 -7.50 23.05 11.48
C TYR A 410 -8.53 22.15 12.15
N LEU A 411 -8.52 22.06 13.48
CA LEU A 411 -9.48 21.24 14.22
C LEU A 411 -10.93 21.67 13.94
N ASP A 412 -11.23 22.97 13.94
CA ASP A 412 -12.57 23.49 13.68
C ASP A 412 -13.06 23.07 12.28
N ARG A 413 -12.22 23.22 11.25
CA ARG A 413 -12.57 22.80 9.88
C ARG A 413 -12.75 21.29 9.76
N GLN A 414 -11.93 20.50 10.45
CA GLN A 414 -12.07 19.05 10.43
C GLN A 414 -13.34 18.59 11.16
N LEU A 415 -13.70 19.25 12.26
CA LEU A 415 -14.96 19.01 12.95
C LEU A 415 -16.15 19.31 12.02
N ASP A 416 -16.18 20.49 11.39
CA ASP A 416 -17.22 20.86 10.43
C ASP A 416 -17.32 19.86 9.26
N TRP A 417 -16.18 19.44 8.71
CA TRP A 417 -16.14 18.48 7.62
C TRP A 417 -16.66 17.11 8.07
N THR A 418 -16.22 16.61 9.23
CA THR A 418 -16.69 15.30 9.75
C THR A 418 -18.18 15.32 10.08
N THR A 419 -18.73 16.43 10.60
CA THR A 419 -20.19 16.60 10.77
C THR A 419 -20.93 16.48 9.44
N GLN A 420 -20.44 17.15 8.37
CA GLN A 420 -21.04 17.07 7.04
C GLN A 420 -20.94 15.66 6.45
N ALA A 421 -19.79 15.00 6.61
CA ALA A 421 -19.57 13.64 6.15
C ALA A 421 -20.53 12.64 6.84
N LEU A 422 -20.71 12.73 8.16
CA LEU A 422 -21.68 11.90 8.89
C LEU A 422 -23.11 12.12 8.40
N HIS A 423 -23.51 13.36 8.13
CA HIS A 423 -24.81 13.65 7.54
C HIS A 423 -24.99 13.02 6.14
N GLN A 424 -23.93 13.00 5.33
CA GLN A 424 -23.96 12.34 4.00
C GLN A 424 -23.99 10.81 4.08
N LEU A 425 -23.49 10.22 5.17
CA LEU A 425 -23.50 8.76 5.40
C LEU A 425 -24.79 8.26 6.06
N GLY A 426 -25.52 9.13 6.78
CA GLY A 426 -26.77 8.79 7.47
C GLY A 426 -28.04 8.93 6.60
N ASN A 427 -27.93 9.51 5.40
CA ASN A 427 -28.97 9.53 4.37
C ASN A 427 -28.70 8.44 3.34
#